data_AF-A0A2A4VM52-F1
#
_entry.id   AF-A0A2A4VM52-F1
#
_cell.length_a   1.000
_cell.length_b   1.000
_cell.length_c   1.000
_cell.angle_alpha   90.00
_cell.angle_beta   90.00
_cell.angle_gamma   90.00
#
_symmetry.space_group_name_H-M   'P 1'
#
loop_
_entity.id
_entity.type
_entity.pdbx_description
1 polymer ?
#
loop_
_entity_poly.entity_id
_entity_poly.type
_entity_poly.pdbx_seq_one_letter_code
_entity_poly.pdbx_strand_id
1 'polypeptide(L)'
;MMKLLKMTKTALVVMALSTLTVTAQANTAAHVGKHEFSQAHQGMPTAKMHKNMMHKRFKRMAHALGLSKEQRSQVKDIFKNAREQKVAFKPTMAAFHQAMKELLTASSFDEQAILTLKTSYKPTFDQLAMIKAKSRYDMYALLTQEQKDKWNTMHEQRMEHAPMGE
;
A
#
# COMPACT_ATOMS: atom_id res chain seq x y z
N MET A 1 -31.78 45.50 -30.27
CA MET A 1 -30.43 45.59 -30.88
C MET A 1 -29.42 45.92 -29.79
N MET A 2 -28.17 45.50 -30.02
CA MET A 2 -26.92 45.81 -29.32
C MET A 2 -26.50 44.96 -28.10
N LYS A 3 -25.35 44.34 -28.34
CA LYS A 3 -24.54 43.41 -27.56
C LYS A 3 -23.61 44.16 -26.58
N LEU A 4 -23.06 43.36 -25.65
CA LEU A 4 -21.70 43.42 -25.09
C LEU A 4 -21.36 44.58 -24.15
N LEU A 5 -20.95 44.24 -22.92
CA LEU A 5 -19.57 44.52 -22.51
C LEU A 5 -19.10 43.48 -21.47
N LYS A 6 -17.88 42.99 -21.70
CA LYS A 6 -17.20 41.91 -20.99
C LYS A 6 -16.56 42.47 -19.73
N MET A 7 -16.69 41.76 -18.61
CA MET A 7 -15.95 42.08 -17.38
C MET A 7 -14.45 41.89 -17.62
N THR A 8 -13.72 42.99 -17.51
CA THR A 8 -12.28 43.10 -17.65
C THR A 8 -11.55 42.60 -16.41
N LYS A 9 -10.50 41.83 -16.68
CA LYS A 9 -9.47 41.34 -15.76
C LYS A 9 -8.76 42.52 -15.07
N THR A 10 -8.54 42.42 -13.77
CA THR A 10 -7.29 42.84 -13.08
C THR A 10 -7.38 42.50 -11.59
N ALA A 11 -6.65 41.48 -11.15
CA ALA A 11 -6.11 41.41 -9.80
C ALA A 11 -4.68 40.87 -9.94
N LEU A 12 -3.77 41.84 -10.08
CA LEU A 12 -2.33 41.69 -10.01
C LEU A 12 -1.99 41.31 -8.56
N VAL A 13 -1.57 40.07 -8.32
CA VAL A 13 -0.83 39.72 -7.10
C VAL A 13 0.58 39.37 -7.53
N VAL A 14 1.47 40.34 -7.33
CA VAL A 14 2.92 40.21 -7.42
C VAL A 14 3.37 39.37 -6.22
N MET A 15 3.74 38.11 -6.46
CA MET A 15 4.62 37.38 -5.55
C MET A 15 5.95 37.18 -6.26
N ALA A 16 6.92 38.02 -5.88
CA ALA A 16 8.32 37.82 -6.17
C ALA A 16 8.77 36.55 -5.44
N LEU A 17 8.97 35.45 -6.17
CA LEU A 17 9.81 34.34 -5.73
C LEU A 17 11.07 34.37 -6.59
N SER A 18 12.16 34.72 -5.94
CA SER A 18 13.53 34.71 -6.44
C SER A 18 13.85 33.38 -7.14
N THR A 19 14.07 33.46 -8.45
CA THR A 19 14.61 32.37 -9.26
C THR A 19 16.08 32.18 -8.92
N LEU A 20 16.40 31.21 -8.07
CA LEU A 20 17.74 30.60 -8.05
C LEU A 20 17.75 29.51 -9.13
N THR A 21 18.25 29.88 -10.30
CA THR A 21 18.61 28.93 -11.36
C THR A 21 19.89 28.20 -10.93
N VAL A 22 19.75 27.01 -10.33
CA VAL A 22 20.88 26.08 -10.22
C VAL A 22 21.02 25.39 -11.58
N THR A 23 21.96 25.86 -12.39
CA THR A 23 22.41 25.14 -13.57
C THR A 23 23.26 23.96 -13.13
N ALA A 24 22.66 22.76 -13.06
CA ALA A 24 23.42 21.53 -12.90
C ALA A 24 24.15 21.22 -14.22
N GLN A 25 25.49 21.32 -14.20
CA GLN A 25 26.34 20.85 -15.30
C GLN A 25 26.26 19.32 -15.34
N ALA A 26 25.65 18.78 -16.40
CA ALA A 26 25.72 17.36 -16.70
C ALA A 26 27.12 17.04 -17.26
N ASN A 27 27.98 16.46 -16.43
CA ASN A 27 29.20 15.83 -16.91
C ASN A 27 28.83 14.51 -17.59
N THR A 28 29.07 14.44 -18.89
CA THR A 28 29.12 13.18 -19.64
C THR A 28 30.41 12.45 -19.29
N ALA A 29 30.29 11.32 -18.61
CA ALA A 29 31.31 10.28 -18.60
C ALA A 29 30.65 8.96 -19.00
N ALA A 30 30.99 8.53 -20.21
CA ALA A 30 30.75 7.19 -20.70
C ALA A 30 31.45 6.16 -19.82
N HIS A 31 30.81 5.00 -19.60
CA HIS A 31 31.29 3.68 -20.00
C HIS A 31 30.67 2.59 -19.11
N VAL A 32 29.77 1.83 -19.73
CA VAL A 32 29.44 0.41 -19.52
C VAL A 32 29.78 -0.20 -18.16
N GLY A 33 28.72 -0.42 -17.39
CA GLY A 33 28.60 -1.53 -16.45
C GLY A 33 27.17 -2.04 -16.52
N LYS A 34 26.84 -2.89 -17.50
CA LYS A 34 25.61 -3.69 -17.46
C LYS A 34 25.78 -4.68 -16.31
N HIS A 35 25.44 -4.27 -15.10
CA HIS A 35 25.13 -5.21 -14.04
C HIS A 35 23.79 -5.85 -14.39
N GLU A 36 23.85 -6.96 -15.13
CA GLU A 36 22.74 -7.90 -15.21
C GLU A 36 22.51 -8.44 -13.80
N PHE A 37 21.58 -7.81 -13.08
CA PHE A 37 20.95 -8.46 -11.94
C PHE A 37 20.26 -9.70 -12.49
N SER A 38 20.85 -10.88 -12.24
CA SER A 38 20.26 -12.14 -12.66
C SER A 38 18.86 -12.22 -12.07
N GLN A 39 17.88 -12.12 -12.96
CA GLN A 39 16.48 -12.09 -12.60
C GLN A 39 16.09 -13.52 -12.24
N ALA A 40 16.35 -13.91 -10.99
CA ALA A 40 15.69 -15.06 -10.39
C ALA A 40 14.19 -14.75 -10.34
N HIS A 41 13.50 -15.03 -11.43
CA HIS A 41 12.04 -14.96 -11.52
C HIS A 41 11.44 -16.02 -10.59
N GLN A 42 11.32 -15.71 -9.30
CA GLN A 42 10.26 -16.31 -8.51
C GLN A 42 8.95 -15.77 -9.10
N GLY A 43 8.34 -16.58 -9.97
CA GLY A 43 7.11 -16.23 -10.66
C GLY A 43 6.07 -15.71 -9.67
N MET A 44 5.48 -14.55 -10.01
CA MET A 44 4.36 -13.98 -9.27
C MET A 44 3.31 -15.08 -9.07
N PRO A 45 2.91 -15.42 -7.83
CA PRO A 45 1.95 -16.47 -7.58
C PRO A 45 0.68 -16.14 -8.37
N THR A 46 0.27 -17.08 -9.23
CA THR A 46 -0.93 -16.90 -10.07
C THR A 46 -2.13 -16.55 -9.20
N ALA A 47 -3.11 -15.83 -9.75
CA ALA A 47 -4.31 -15.42 -9.00
C ALA A 47 -5.00 -16.60 -8.30
N LYS A 48 -4.96 -17.79 -8.92
CA LYS A 48 -5.47 -19.06 -8.36
C LYS A 48 -4.65 -19.53 -7.16
N MET A 49 -3.32 -19.48 -7.24
CA MET A 49 -2.43 -19.85 -6.13
C MET A 49 -2.61 -18.91 -4.93
N HIS A 50 -2.70 -17.60 -5.17
CA HIS A 50 -2.97 -16.62 -4.11
C HIS A 50 -4.31 -16.88 -3.39
N LYS A 51 -5.38 -17.14 -4.16
CA LYS A 51 -6.70 -17.48 -3.61
C LYS A 51 -6.64 -18.73 -2.72
N ASN A 52 -5.94 -19.77 -3.18
CA ASN A 52 -5.78 -21.01 -2.41
C ASN A 52 -4.99 -20.79 -1.11
N MET A 53 -3.93 -19.99 -1.14
CA MET A 53 -3.16 -19.65 0.05
C MET A 53 -4.01 -18.89 1.07
N MET A 54 -4.79 -17.90 0.63
CA MET A 54 -5.70 -17.16 1.51
C MET A 54 -6.78 -18.06 2.12
N HIS A 55 -7.33 -18.99 1.34
CA HIS A 55 -8.29 -19.97 1.83
C HIS A 55 -7.68 -20.89 2.91
N LYS A 56 -6.47 -21.41 2.68
CA LYS A 56 -5.74 -22.23 3.66
C LYS A 56 -5.47 -21.47 4.95
N ARG A 57 -5.05 -20.20 4.85
CA ARG A 57 -4.80 -19.34 6.02
C ARG A 57 -6.08 -19.12 6.84
N PHE A 58 -7.20 -18.83 6.18
CA PHE A 58 -8.49 -18.70 6.85
C PHE A 58 -8.89 -20.00 7.54
N LYS A 59 -8.76 -21.16 6.86
CA LYS A 59 -9.11 -22.46 7.45
C LYS A 59 -8.30 -22.75 8.72
N ARG A 60 -6.99 -22.47 8.72
CA ARG A 60 -6.12 -22.64 9.90
C ARG A 60 -6.54 -21.73 11.05
N MET A 61 -6.78 -20.45 10.77
CA MET A 61 -7.23 -19.47 11.77
C MET A 61 -8.59 -19.88 12.37
N ALA A 62 -9.57 -20.22 11.51
CA ALA A 62 -10.90 -20.62 11.95
C ALA A 62 -10.89 -21.90 12.79
N HIS A 63 -9.98 -22.82 12.49
CA HIS A 63 -9.77 -24.03 13.30
C HIS A 63 -9.11 -23.70 14.64
N ALA A 64 -8.03 -22.91 14.65
CA ALA A 64 -7.31 -22.53 15.87
C ALA A 64 -8.20 -21.78 16.87
N LEU A 65 -9.09 -20.92 16.37
CA LEU A 65 -10.06 -20.19 17.19
C LEU A 65 -11.32 -21.00 17.52
N GLY A 66 -11.50 -22.19 16.96
CA GLY A 66 -12.73 -22.96 17.16
C GLY A 66 -13.99 -22.24 16.68
N LEU A 67 -13.93 -21.53 15.55
CA LEU A 67 -15.08 -20.74 15.07
C LEU A 67 -16.25 -21.66 14.69
N SER A 68 -17.47 -21.27 15.09
CA SER A 68 -18.73 -21.91 14.68
C SER A 68 -18.96 -21.78 13.16
N LYS A 69 -19.93 -22.51 12.62
CA LYS A 69 -20.28 -22.43 11.20
C LYS A 69 -20.80 -21.04 10.83
N GLU A 70 -21.58 -20.44 11.71
CA GLU A 70 -22.19 -19.11 11.60
C GLU A 70 -21.11 -18.04 11.63
N GLN A 71 -20.22 -18.08 12.64
CA GLN A 71 -19.07 -17.19 12.74
C GLN A 71 -18.18 -17.28 11.49
N ARG A 72 -17.89 -18.50 11.00
CA ARG A 72 -17.11 -18.69 9.77
C ARG A 72 -17.76 -18.05 8.56
N SER A 73 -19.09 -18.05 8.46
CA SER A 73 -19.80 -17.38 7.36
C SER A 73 -19.61 -15.87 7.46
N GLN A 74 -19.91 -15.28 8.61
CA GLN A 74 -19.82 -13.84 8.84
C GLN A 74 -18.39 -13.31 8.62
N VAL A 75 -17.37 -14.05 9.10
CA VAL A 75 -15.97 -13.65 8.90
C VAL A 75 -15.55 -13.71 7.42
N LYS A 76 -16.08 -14.67 6.64
CA LYS A 76 -15.83 -14.69 5.18
C LYS A 76 -16.42 -13.46 4.51
N ASP A 77 -17.62 -13.04 4.91
CA ASP A 77 -18.28 -11.86 4.35
C ASP A 77 -17.52 -10.58 4.70
N ILE A 78 -17.05 -10.45 5.94
CA ILE A 78 -16.16 -9.36 6.38
C ILE A 78 -14.90 -9.29 5.50
N PHE A 79 -14.21 -10.42 5.30
CA PHE A 79 -13.00 -10.45 4.47
C PHE A 79 -13.26 -10.26 2.98
N LYS A 80 -14.42 -10.70 2.48
CA LYS A 80 -14.86 -10.45 1.11
C LYS A 80 -15.08 -8.96 0.88
N ASN A 81 -15.85 -8.30 1.74
CA ASN A 81 -16.10 -6.86 1.67
C ASN A 81 -14.79 -6.05 1.74
N ALA A 82 -13.92 -6.38 2.71
CA ALA A 82 -12.61 -5.74 2.83
C ALA A 82 -11.73 -5.95 1.58
N ARG A 83 -11.84 -7.10 0.91
CA ARG A 83 -11.15 -7.36 -0.35
C ARG A 83 -11.73 -6.52 -1.48
N GLU A 84 -13.05 -6.42 -1.60
CA GLU A 84 -13.74 -5.62 -2.62
C GLU A 84 -13.36 -4.14 -2.50
N GLN A 85 -13.35 -3.58 -1.29
CA GLN A 85 -12.86 -2.22 -1.05
C GLN A 85 -11.40 -2.04 -1.48
N LYS A 86 -10.55 -3.03 -1.23
CA LYS A 86 -9.12 -3.00 -1.64
C LYS A 86 -8.91 -3.09 -3.14
N VAL A 87 -9.88 -3.62 -3.91
CA VAL A 87 -9.73 -3.73 -5.38
C VAL A 87 -9.57 -2.35 -6.01
N ALA A 88 -10.28 -1.33 -5.51
CA ALA A 88 -10.22 0.04 -6.02
C ALA A 88 -8.81 0.66 -5.93
N PHE A 89 -8.00 0.23 -4.95
CA PHE A 89 -6.66 0.77 -4.72
C PHE A 89 -5.56 0.04 -5.52
N LYS A 90 -5.88 -1.06 -6.21
CA LYS A 90 -4.88 -1.84 -6.95
C LYS A 90 -4.10 -1.03 -7.99
N PRO A 91 -4.75 -0.19 -8.83
CA PRO A 91 -4.01 0.61 -9.81
C PRO A 91 -3.07 1.60 -9.14
N THR A 92 -3.53 2.29 -8.09
CA THR A 92 -2.72 3.24 -7.30
C THR A 92 -1.51 2.56 -6.68
N MET A 93 -1.67 1.37 -6.10
CA MET A 93 -0.55 0.61 -5.54
C MET A 93 0.42 0.11 -6.61
N ALA A 94 -0.09 -0.30 -7.78
CA ALA A 94 0.77 -0.68 -8.90
C ALA A 94 1.65 0.51 -9.35
N ALA A 95 1.07 1.71 -9.45
CA ALA A 95 1.81 2.93 -9.77
C ALA A 95 2.88 3.26 -8.72
N PHE A 96 2.53 3.16 -7.41
CA PHE A 96 3.51 3.33 -6.33
C PHE A 96 4.69 2.36 -6.45
N HIS A 97 4.42 1.07 -6.69
CA HIS A 97 5.47 0.07 -6.80
C HIS A 97 6.37 0.29 -8.02
N GLN A 98 5.79 0.74 -9.14
CA GLN A 98 6.55 1.08 -10.34
C GLN A 98 7.46 2.30 -10.10
N ALA A 99 6.93 3.38 -9.54
CA ALA A 99 7.72 4.58 -9.22
C ALA A 99 8.82 4.28 -8.19
N MET A 100 8.53 3.48 -7.17
CA MET A 100 9.53 3.04 -6.20
C MET A 100 10.63 2.20 -6.87
N LYS A 101 10.26 1.29 -7.77
CA LYS A 101 11.24 0.49 -8.52
C LYS A 101 12.16 1.38 -9.35
N GLU A 102 11.62 2.37 -10.06
CA GLU A 102 12.40 3.32 -10.85
C GLU A 102 13.43 4.05 -9.97
N LEU A 103 13.01 4.58 -8.82
CA LEU A 103 13.91 5.25 -7.86
C LEU A 103 15.00 4.32 -7.31
N LEU A 104 14.67 3.06 -7.04
CA LEU A 104 15.63 2.08 -6.50
C LEU A 104 16.60 1.52 -7.55
N THR A 105 16.25 1.60 -8.83
CA THR A 105 17.10 1.16 -9.95
C THR A 105 17.85 2.31 -10.63
N ALA A 106 17.74 3.53 -10.11
CA ALA A 106 18.46 4.68 -10.60
C ALA A 106 19.98 4.55 -10.36
N SER A 107 20.79 5.31 -11.10
CA SER A 107 22.25 5.32 -10.97
C SER A 107 22.75 5.85 -9.63
N SER A 108 21.91 6.61 -8.92
CA SER A 108 22.21 7.18 -7.60
C SER A 108 20.98 7.12 -6.71
N PHE A 109 21.21 6.94 -5.41
CA PHE A 109 20.14 6.94 -4.41
C PHE A 109 19.66 8.37 -4.12
N ASP A 110 18.38 8.63 -4.37
CA ASP A 110 17.72 9.90 -4.04
C ASP A 110 16.73 9.70 -2.90
N GLU A 111 17.20 9.97 -1.68
CA GLU A 111 16.39 9.86 -0.47
C GLU A 111 15.17 10.79 -0.51
N GLN A 112 15.35 12.01 -1.00
CA GLN A 112 14.30 13.02 -0.98
C GLN A 112 13.18 12.69 -1.97
N ALA A 113 13.51 12.12 -3.13
CA ALA A 113 12.52 11.60 -4.07
C ALA A 113 11.72 10.44 -3.47
N ILE A 114 12.37 9.53 -2.73
CA ILE A 114 11.69 8.43 -2.04
C ILE A 114 10.76 8.94 -0.94
N LEU A 115 11.20 9.90 -0.12
CA LEU A 115 10.39 10.52 0.92
C LEU A 115 9.18 11.26 0.33
N THR A 116 9.39 11.99 -0.76
CA THR A 116 8.31 12.69 -1.49
C THR A 116 7.30 11.69 -2.04
N LEU A 117 7.77 10.61 -2.67
CA LEU A 117 6.91 9.54 -3.19
C LEU A 117 6.07 8.93 -2.06
N LYS A 118 6.70 8.49 -0.97
CA LYS A 118 5.99 7.91 0.18
C LYS A 118 4.94 8.87 0.77
N THR A 119 5.28 10.15 0.87
CA THR A 119 4.36 11.19 1.39
C THR A 119 3.15 11.35 0.49
N SER A 120 3.33 11.37 -0.84
CA SER A 120 2.23 11.49 -1.81
C SER A 120 1.25 10.31 -1.77
N TYR A 121 1.72 9.10 -1.43
CA TYR A 121 0.88 7.89 -1.31
C TYR A 121 0.39 7.59 0.11
N LYS A 122 0.82 8.38 1.11
CA LYS A 122 0.41 8.20 2.52
C LYS A 122 -1.12 8.10 2.70
N PRO A 123 -1.95 8.96 2.07
CA PRO A 123 -3.40 8.86 2.21
C PRO A 123 -3.95 7.49 1.75
N THR A 124 -3.38 6.92 0.68
CA THR A 124 -3.77 5.59 0.21
C THR A 124 -3.36 4.50 1.20
N PHE A 125 -2.16 4.58 1.78
CA PHE A 125 -1.73 3.63 2.81
C PHE A 125 -2.61 3.71 4.06
N ASP A 126 -2.96 4.92 4.49
CA ASP A 126 -3.85 5.13 5.64
C ASP A 126 -5.23 4.51 5.39
N GLN A 127 -5.81 4.68 4.20
CA GLN A 127 -7.09 4.07 3.83
C GLN A 127 -7.01 2.53 3.80
N LEU A 128 -5.95 1.97 3.20
CA LEU A 128 -5.74 0.52 3.18
C LEU A 128 -5.54 -0.07 4.59
N ALA A 129 -4.82 0.66 5.45
CA ALA A 129 -4.63 0.32 6.85
C ALA A 129 -5.97 0.35 7.60
N MET A 130 -6.79 1.38 7.37
CA MET A 130 -8.12 1.50 7.96
C MET A 130 -9.05 0.36 7.56
N ILE A 131 -9.11 -0.01 6.27
CA ILE A 131 -9.90 -1.17 5.81
C ILE A 131 -9.47 -2.46 6.52
N LYS A 132 -8.15 -2.65 6.69
CA LYS A 132 -7.60 -3.80 7.41
C LYS A 132 -7.95 -3.77 8.90
N ALA A 133 -7.86 -2.60 9.53
CA ALA A 133 -8.19 -2.41 10.94
C ALA A 133 -9.67 -2.69 11.20
N LYS A 134 -10.57 -2.08 10.42
CA LYS A 134 -12.01 -2.31 10.51
C LYS A 134 -12.36 -3.78 10.32
N SER A 135 -11.83 -4.42 9.28
CA SER A 135 -12.06 -5.85 9.05
C SER A 135 -11.61 -6.75 10.21
N ARG A 136 -10.51 -6.40 10.89
CA ARG A 136 -10.06 -7.14 12.07
C ARG A 136 -10.96 -6.89 13.27
N TYR A 137 -11.35 -5.63 13.48
CA TYR A 137 -12.28 -5.23 14.53
C TYR A 137 -13.63 -5.96 14.39
N ASP A 138 -14.22 -5.93 13.21
CA ASP A 138 -15.51 -6.57 12.93
C ASP A 138 -15.45 -8.08 13.19
N MET A 139 -14.35 -8.74 12.79
CA MET A 139 -14.15 -10.16 13.08
C MET A 139 -13.96 -10.42 14.59
N TYR A 140 -13.17 -9.60 15.29
CA TYR A 140 -12.94 -9.73 16.73
C TYR A 140 -14.23 -9.56 17.53
N ALA A 141 -15.13 -8.68 17.09
CA ALA A 141 -16.44 -8.47 17.69
C ALA A 141 -17.35 -9.72 17.64
N LEU A 142 -17.16 -10.60 16.66
CA LEU A 142 -17.92 -11.86 16.53
C LEU A 142 -17.43 -12.98 17.46
N LEU A 143 -16.25 -12.81 18.06
CA LEU A 143 -15.63 -13.84 18.90
C LEU A 143 -16.25 -13.88 20.29
N THR A 144 -16.40 -15.08 20.85
CA THR A 144 -16.70 -15.26 22.28
C THR A 144 -15.49 -14.84 23.12
N GLN A 145 -15.67 -14.67 24.43
CA GLN A 145 -14.56 -14.28 25.31
C GLN A 145 -13.40 -15.29 25.25
N GLU A 146 -13.69 -16.59 25.36
CA GLU A 146 -12.66 -17.64 25.25
C GLU A 146 -11.91 -17.59 23.90
N GLN A 147 -12.62 -17.28 22.82
CA GLN A 147 -12.00 -17.14 21.49
C GLN A 147 -11.14 -15.87 21.38
N LYS A 148 -11.52 -14.78 22.05
CA LYS A 148 -10.72 -13.54 22.12
C LYS A 148 -9.43 -13.77 22.88
N ASP A 149 -9.47 -14.52 23.98
CA ASP A 149 -8.28 -14.87 24.75
C ASP A 149 -7.30 -15.69 23.88
N LYS A 150 -7.81 -16.73 23.19
CA LYS A 150 -7.02 -17.49 22.20
C LYS A 150 -6.45 -16.59 21.09
N TRP A 151 -7.26 -15.66 20.58
CA TRP A 151 -6.83 -14.72 19.54
C TRP A 151 -5.66 -13.85 20.02
N ASN A 152 -5.71 -13.34 21.25
CA ASN A 152 -4.68 -12.49 21.82
C ASN A 152 -3.38 -13.27 22.07
N THR A 153 -3.44 -14.48 22.63
CA THR A 153 -2.26 -15.35 22.79
C THR A 153 -1.62 -15.68 21.46
N MET A 154 -2.41 -16.02 20.43
CA MET A 154 -1.89 -16.25 19.07
C MET A 154 -1.25 -14.98 18.48
N HIS A 155 -1.72 -13.80 18.86
CA HIS A 155 -1.13 -12.54 18.42
C HIS A 155 0.21 -12.28 19.10
N GLU A 156 0.30 -12.46 20.41
CA GLU A 156 1.52 -12.31 21.21
C GLU A 156 2.62 -13.26 20.74
N GLN A 157 2.31 -14.54 20.56
CA GLN A 157 3.26 -15.52 20.02
C GLN A 157 3.79 -15.10 18.65
N ARG A 158 2.94 -14.53 17.79
CA ARG A 158 3.39 -14.03 16.48
C ARG A 158 4.29 -12.82 16.61
N MET A 159 4.07 -11.96 17.60
CA MET A 159 4.90 -10.78 17.84
C MET A 159 6.26 -11.18 18.43
N GLU A 160 6.29 -12.14 19.35
CA GLU A 160 7.51 -12.71 19.93
C GLU A 160 8.38 -13.40 18.87
N HIS A 161 7.75 -14.12 17.93
CA HIS A 161 8.44 -14.84 16.86
C HIS A 161 8.55 -14.02 15.56
N ALA A 162 8.16 -12.74 15.58
CA ALA A 162 8.41 -11.87 14.44
C ALA A 162 9.92 -11.63 14.37
N PRO A 163 10.57 -11.75 13.20
CA PRO A 163 11.93 -11.27 13.07
C PRO A 163 11.90 -9.78 13.45
N MET A 164 12.57 -9.44 14.56
CA MET A 164 12.83 -8.06 14.94
C MET A 164 13.53 -7.45 13.73
N GLY A 165 12.89 -6.46 13.11
CA GLY A 165 13.49 -5.76 11.97
C GLY A 165 14.69 -4.97 12.48
N GLU A 166 15.87 -5.59 12.43
CA GLU A 166 17.17 -4.93 12.41
C GLU A 166 17.53 -4.56 10.96
#